data_AF-A0A4R3JK76-F1
#
_entry.id   AF-A0A4R3JK76-F1
#
_cell.length_a   1.000
_cell.length_b   1.000
_cell.length_c   1.000
_cell.angle_alpha   90.00
_cell.angle_beta   90.00
_cell.angle_gamma   90.00
#
_symmetry.space_group_name_H-M   'P 1'
#
loop_
_entity.id
_entity.type
_entity.pdbx_description
1 polymer ?
#
loop_
_entity_poly.entity_id
_entity_poly.type
_entity_poly.pdbx_seq_one_letter_code
_entity_poly.pdbx_strand_id
1 'polypeptide(L)'
;MAVSPADFCLNVSGGRIIAAALPGPATYLPCGTRLVYVPDAAAGPATAIDAEPRGVLLPDIIARALPGLSPESAQKAWTGLEVVAKLTGTPILTVLRGMPPAELTRMDAPYATVTWEAYRIALERYDTDDYWLAFGRLALTENS
;
A
#
# COMPACT_ATOMS: atom_id res chain seq x y z
N MET A 1 9.35 19.48 -15.63
CA MET A 1 7.94 19.94 -15.52
C MET A 1 7.26 18.99 -14.57
N ALA A 2 6.58 19.50 -13.52
CA ALA A 2 5.79 18.63 -12.65
C ALA A 2 4.61 18.08 -13.45
N VAL A 3 4.44 16.77 -13.45
CA VAL A 3 3.28 16.11 -14.07
C VAL A 3 2.06 16.44 -13.22
N SER A 4 0.96 16.87 -13.86
CA SER A 4 -0.28 17.10 -13.13
C SER A 4 -0.72 15.81 -12.44
N PRO A 5 -1.17 15.83 -11.16
CA PRO A 5 -1.74 14.65 -10.52
C PRO A 5 -2.89 14.02 -11.34
N ALA A 6 -3.60 14.82 -12.14
CA ALA A 6 -4.67 14.33 -13.02
C ALA A 6 -4.16 13.48 -14.21
N ASP A 7 -2.87 13.58 -14.55
CA ASP A 7 -2.24 12.80 -15.61
C ASP A 7 -1.44 11.60 -15.05
N PHE A 8 -1.61 11.28 -13.76
CA PHE A 8 -0.91 10.16 -13.13
C PHE A 8 -1.23 8.85 -13.83
N CYS A 9 -0.17 8.16 -14.30
CA CYS A 9 -0.25 6.84 -14.90
C CYS A 9 1.03 6.07 -14.57
N LEU A 10 0.87 4.91 -13.96
CA LEU A 10 1.97 4.07 -13.50
C LEU A 10 1.66 2.61 -13.84
N ASN A 11 2.59 1.95 -14.52
CA ASN A 11 2.51 0.50 -14.72
C ASN A 11 2.88 -0.20 -13.42
N VAL A 12 2.05 -1.16 -13.01
CA VAL A 12 2.28 -2.01 -11.86
C VAL A 12 2.08 -3.47 -12.26
N SER A 13 2.45 -4.41 -11.39
CA SER A 13 2.26 -5.82 -11.70
C SER A 13 0.79 -6.18 -11.97
N GLY A 14 0.51 -6.60 -13.20
CA GLY A 14 -0.81 -7.06 -13.64
C GLY A 14 -1.80 -5.94 -13.98
N GLY A 15 -1.33 -4.70 -14.13
CA GLY A 15 -2.18 -3.59 -14.52
C GLY A 15 -1.50 -2.23 -14.45
N ARG A 16 -2.31 -1.21 -14.17
CA ARG A 16 -1.85 0.18 -14.04
C ARG A 16 -2.61 0.92 -12.97
N ILE A 17 -1.95 1.88 -12.32
CA ILE A 17 -2.60 2.86 -11.45
C ILE A 17 -2.75 4.15 -12.24
N ILE A 18 -3.98 4.66 -12.34
CA ILE A 18 -4.29 5.89 -13.08
C ILE A 18 -5.10 6.87 -12.23
N ALA A 19 -4.99 8.15 -12.51
CA ALA A 19 -5.93 9.14 -11.99
C ALA A 19 -7.28 9.02 -12.72
N ALA A 20 -8.32 8.54 -12.03
CA ALA A 20 -9.62 8.28 -12.65
C ALA A 20 -10.80 8.26 -11.66
N ALA A 21 -11.99 8.56 -12.18
CA ALA A 21 -13.27 8.42 -11.46
C ALA A 21 -13.90 7.02 -11.62
N LEU A 22 -13.17 6.04 -12.19
CA LEU A 22 -13.70 4.70 -12.50
C LEU A 22 -13.79 3.79 -11.26
N PRO A 23 -14.78 2.89 -11.16
CA PRO A 23 -14.84 1.92 -10.06
C PRO A 23 -13.57 1.05 -9.96
N GLY A 24 -13.18 0.67 -8.73
CA GLY A 24 -12.03 -0.20 -8.49
C GLY A 24 -11.29 0.13 -7.18
N PRO A 25 -10.28 -0.69 -6.81
CA PRO A 25 -9.40 -0.40 -5.69
C PRO A 25 -8.74 0.97 -5.88
N ALA A 26 -8.88 1.83 -4.87
CA ALA A 26 -8.53 3.23 -4.99
C ALA A 26 -7.94 3.79 -3.70
N THR A 27 -7.20 4.88 -3.87
CA THR A 27 -6.76 5.77 -2.80
C THR A 27 -6.86 7.22 -3.26
N TYR A 28 -6.80 8.17 -2.33
CA TYR A 28 -6.91 9.60 -2.62
C TYR A 28 -5.64 10.31 -2.22
N LEU A 29 -5.13 11.13 -3.13
CA LEU A 29 -4.05 12.07 -2.83
C LEU A 29 -4.60 13.25 -2.01
N PRO A 30 -3.75 13.99 -1.27
CA PRO A 30 -4.17 15.16 -0.50
C PRO A 30 -4.87 16.25 -1.32
N CYS A 31 -4.56 16.36 -2.61
CA CYS A 31 -5.20 17.29 -3.53
C CYS A 31 -6.61 16.85 -3.99
N GLY A 32 -7.11 15.71 -3.51
CA GLY A 32 -8.40 15.14 -3.88
C GLY A 32 -8.37 14.27 -5.13
N THR A 33 -7.22 14.17 -5.82
CA THR A 33 -7.07 13.27 -6.96
C THR A 33 -7.24 11.82 -6.53
N ARG A 34 -8.15 11.11 -7.18
CA ARG A 34 -8.40 9.69 -6.96
C ARG A 34 -7.51 8.85 -7.86
N LEU A 35 -6.66 8.03 -7.26
CA LEU A 35 -5.89 7.01 -7.95
C LEU A 35 -6.64 5.69 -7.91
N VAL A 36 -6.64 4.97 -9.04
CA VAL A 36 -7.38 3.72 -9.22
C VAL A 36 -6.48 2.69 -9.87
N TYR A 37 -6.45 1.49 -9.31
CA TYR A 37 -5.86 0.34 -9.97
C TYR A 37 -6.82 -0.22 -11.03
N VAL A 38 -6.32 -0.37 -12.25
CA VAL A 38 -7.00 -0.96 -13.39
C VAL A 38 -6.22 -2.22 -13.80
N PRO A 39 -6.79 -3.42 -13.64
CA PRO A 39 -6.10 -4.65 -13.98
C PRO A 39 -6.03 -4.87 -15.51
N ASP A 40 -5.01 -5.57 -15.97
CA ASP A 40 -4.88 -5.99 -17.38
C ASP A 40 -5.90 -7.06 -17.76
N ALA A 41 -6.35 -7.85 -16.77
CA ALA A 41 -7.35 -8.92 -16.94
C ALA A 41 -8.53 -8.73 -15.96
N ALA A 42 -9.74 -9.07 -16.40
CA ALA A 42 -10.98 -8.86 -15.63
C ALA A 42 -11.10 -9.74 -14.36
N ALA A 43 -10.37 -10.85 -14.29
CA ALA A 43 -10.34 -11.75 -13.14
C ALA A 43 -8.91 -11.87 -12.61
N GLY A 44 -8.73 -11.69 -11.30
CA GLY A 44 -7.45 -11.77 -10.63
C GLY A 44 -7.61 -11.81 -9.12
N PRO A 45 -6.51 -11.98 -8.37
CA PRO A 45 -6.54 -11.91 -6.91
C PRO A 45 -7.09 -10.56 -6.44
N ALA A 46 -7.66 -10.53 -5.24
CA ALA A 46 -8.07 -9.28 -4.60
C ALA A 46 -6.86 -8.35 -4.46
N THR A 47 -7.05 -7.07 -4.80
CA THR A 47 -6.00 -6.04 -4.84
C THR A 47 -6.40 -4.82 -4.03
N ALA A 48 -5.42 -4.12 -3.49
CA ALA A 48 -5.60 -2.82 -2.86
C ALA A 48 -4.40 -1.91 -3.16
N ILE A 49 -4.64 -0.60 -3.07
CA ILE A 49 -3.60 0.42 -3.17
C ILE A 49 -3.74 1.40 -2.00
N ASP A 50 -2.61 1.96 -1.60
CA ASP A 50 -2.59 3.09 -0.69
C ASP A 50 -1.43 4.04 -0.98
N ALA A 51 -1.63 5.33 -0.69
CA ALA A 51 -0.67 6.38 -0.96
C ALA A 51 -0.64 7.39 0.18
N GLU A 52 0.57 7.73 0.64
CA GLU A 52 0.80 8.72 1.69
C GLU A 52 1.74 9.82 1.19
N PRO A 53 1.48 11.11 1.46
CA PRO A 53 2.37 12.19 1.04
C PRO A 53 3.73 12.13 1.73
N ARG A 54 4.78 12.50 1.00
CA ARG A 54 6.10 12.72 1.59
C ARG A 54 6.09 13.93 2.51
N GLY A 55 6.99 13.92 3.51
CA GLY A 55 7.19 15.03 4.44
C GLY A 55 6.13 15.19 5.52
N VAL A 56 5.02 14.45 5.45
CA VAL A 56 4.08 14.32 6.57
C VAL A 56 4.69 13.35 7.59
N LEU A 57 4.53 13.62 8.88
CA LEU A 57 4.96 12.73 9.95
C LEU A 57 3.77 11.88 10.41
N LEU A 58 4.05 10.62 10.75
CA LEU A 58 3.07 9.80 11.44
C LEU A 58 2.74 10.42 12.81
N PRO A 59 1.48 10.34 13.26
CA PRO A 59 1.14 10.68 14.63
C PRO A 59 2.03 9.92 15.63
N ASP A 60 2.47 10.59 16.70
CA ASP A 60 3.42 10.02 17.68
C ASP A 60 3.01 8.64 18.22
N ILE A 61 1.70 8.42 18.39
CA ILE A 61 1.17 7.14 18.86
C ILE A 61 1.43 5.99 17.87
N ILE A 62 1.41 6.28 16.57
CA ILE A 62 1.70 5.33 15.50
C ILE A 62 3.20 5.16 15.37
N ALA A 63 3.97 6.26 15.37
CA ALA A 63 5.42 6.21 15.30
C ALA A 63 6.03 5.37 16.43
N ARG A 64 5.51 5.49 17.67
CA ARG A 64 5.93 4.67 18.81
C ARG A 64 5.61 3.18 18.67
N ALA A 65 4.59 2.83 17.90
CA ALA A 65 4.22 1.45 17.61
C ALA A 65 5.07 0.81 16.49
N LEU A 66 5.93 1.59 15.83
CA LEU A 66 6.89 1.16 14.81
C LEU A 66 8.35 1.35 15.28
N PRO A 67 8.75 0.77 16.43
CA PRO A 67 10.07 1.02 17.00
C PRO A 67 11.19 0.48 16.11
N GLY A 68 12.29 1.23 16.01
CA GLY A 68 13.48 0.83 15.26
C GLY A 68 13.43 1.10 13.76
N LEU A 69 12.32 1.64 13.25
CA LEU A 69 12.25 2.16 11.89
C LEU A 69 12.67 3.64 11.85
N SER A 70 13.37 4.02 10.78
CA SER A 70 13.57 5.44 10.46
C SER A 70 12.20 6.10 10.19
N PRO A 71 12.05 7.44 10.33
CA PRO A 71 10.78 8.09 10.02
C PRO A 71 10.26 7.78 8.61
N GLU A 72 11.16 7.69 7.64
CA GLU A 72 10.84 7.29 6.27
C GLU A 72 10.37 5.83 6.21
N SER A 73 11.14 4.90 6.77
CA SER A 73 10.77 3.48 6.82
C SER A 73 9.46 3.24 7.54
N ALA A 74 9.17 4.03 8.59
CA ALA A 74 7.91 3.96 9.33
C ALA A 74 6.72 4.39 8.47
N GLN A 75 6.88 5.48 7.69
CA GLN A 75 5.85 5.91 6.73
C GLN A 75 5.61 4.85 5.65
N LYS A 76 6.68 4.28 5.11
CA LYS A 76 6.62 3.20 4.12
C LYS A 76 5.89 1.96 4.66
N ALA A 77 6.23 1.54 5.88
CA ALA A 77 5.56 0.44 6.56
C ALA A 77 4.08 0.76 6.82
N TRP A 78 3.77 1.99 7.22
CA TRP A 78 2.40 2.46 7.42
C TRP A 78 1.56 2.38 6.13
N THR A 79 2.05 2.85 4.99
CA THR A 79 1.36 2.71 3.69
C THR A 79 1.13 1.23 3.34
N GLY A 80 2.09 0.35 3.67
CA GLY A 80 1.94 -1.10 3.51
C GLY A 80 0.87 -1.70 4.42
N LEU A 81 0.79 -1.25 5.67
CA LEU A 81 -0.24 -1.65 6.64
C LEU A 81 -1.65 -1.26 6.19
N GLU A 82 -1.83 -0.07 5.61
CA GLU A 82 -3.11 0.36 5.01
C GLU A 82 -3.55 -0.59 3.89
N VAL A 83 -2.63 -1.03 3.04
CA VAL A 83 -2.92 -2.04 2.00
C VAL A 83 -3.35 -3.37 2.61
N VAL A 84 -2.67 -3.86 3.65
CA VAL A 84 -3.04 -5.09 4.36
C VAL A 84 -4.42 -4.95 5.01
N ALA A 85 -4.69 -3.84 5.67
CA ALA A 85 -5.98 -3.54 6.29
C ALA A 85 -7.12 -3.55 5.26
N LYS A 86 -6.93 -2.89 4.12
CA LYS A 86 -7.92 -2.85 3.02
C LYS A 86 -8.17 -4.23 2.41
N LEU A 87 -7.13 -5.03 2.18
CA LEU A 87 -7.26 -6.37 1.57
C LEU A 87 -8.00 -7.35 2.48
N THR A 88 -7.77 -7.24 3.78
CA THR A 88 -8.27 -8.22 4.77
C THR A 88 -9.56 -7.76 5.45
N GLY A 89 -9.97 -6.51 5.27
CA GLY A 89 -11.08 -5.90 6.01
C GLY A 89 -10.78 -5.72 7.50
N THR A 90 -9.51 -5.83 7.90
CA THR A 90 -9.07 -5.70 9.30
C THR A 90 -8.80 -4.24 9.63
N PRO A 91 -9.28 -3.71 10.78
CA PRO A 91 -8.91 -2.36 11.22
C PRO A 91 -7.39 -2.18 11.30
N ILE A 92 -6.84 -1.09 10.75
CA ILE A 92 -5.37 -0.92 10.65
C ILE A 92 -4.64 -0.98 11.99
N LEU A 93 -5.22 -0.44 13.06
CA LEU A 93 -4.61 -0.50 14.39
C LEU A 93 -4.54 -1.94 14.94
N THR A 94 -5.44 -2.83 14.49
CA THR A 94 -5.38 -4.26 14.79
C THR A 94 -4.23 -4.90 14.02
N VAL A 95 -4.08 -4.59 12.73
CA VAL A 95 -2.96 -5.07 11.90
C VAL A 95 -1.62 -4.65 12.50
N LEU A 96 -1.46 -3.35 12.78
CA LEU A 96 -0.24 -2.78 13.37
C LEU A 96 0.16 -3.48 14.67
N ARG A 97 -0.80 -3.78 15.55
CA ARG A 97 -0.53 -4.42 16.86
C ARG A 97 -0.24 -5.91 16.76
N GLY A 98 -0.84 -6.60 15.79
CA GLY A 98 -0.67 -8.04 15.61
C GLY A 98 0.53 -8.41 14.74
N MET A 99 1.04 -7.46 13.95
CA MET A 99 2.09 -7.75 12.97
C MET A 99 3.47 -7.84 13.66
N PRO A 100 4.24 -8.92 13.41
CA PRO A 100 5.58 -9.02 13.97
C PRO A 100 6.50 -7.87 13.50
N PRO A 101 7.40 -7.35 14.35
CA PRO A 101 8.35 -6.30 13.96
C PRO A 101 9.17 -6.62 12.70
N ALA A 102 9.52 -7.89 12.51
CA ALA A 102 10.24 -8.34 11.31
C ALA A 102 9.43 -8.16 10.01
N GLU A 103 8.10 -8.34 10.05
CA GLU A 103 7.24 -8.11 8.89
C GLU A 103 7.10 -6.61 8.61
N LEU A 104 6.98 -5.79 9.66
CA LEU A 104 6.94 -4.33 9.54
C LEU A 104 8.20 -3.79 8.86
N THR A 105 9.38 -4.28 9.23
CA THR A 105 10.64 -3.91 8.58
C THR A 105 10.70 -4.34 7.12
N ARG A 106 10.12 -5.51 6.76
CA ARG A 106 10.10 -5.98 5.37
C ARG A 106 9.25 -5.11 4.46
N MET A 107 8.25 -4.40 4.98
CA MET A 107 7.37 -3.53 4.18
C MET A 107 8.08 -2.30 3.58
N ASP A 108 9.31 -1.98 4.02
CA ASP A 108 10.17 -0.96 3.40
C ASP A 108 10.83 -1.47 2.10
N ALA A 109 10.93 -2.80 1.92
CA ALA A 109 11.50 -3.36 0.70
C ALA A 109 10.63 -3.05 -0.54
N PRO A 110 11.23 -2.89 -1.74
CA PRO A 110 10.46 -2.65 -2.98
C PRO A 110 9.44 -3.75 -3.27
N TYR A 111 9.75 -4.98 -2.85
CA TYR A 111 8.88 -6.14 -2.92
C TYR A 111 8.93 -6.86 -1.57
N ALA A 112 7.76 -7.15 -1.01
CA ALA A 112 7.64 -7.92 0.23
C ALA A 112 6.52 -8.94 0.12
N THR A 113 6.67 -10.07 0.80
CA THR A 113 5.54 -10.95 1.09
C THR A 113 5.38 -10.96 2.59
N VAL A 114 4.21 -10.55 3.07
CA VAL A 114 3.87 -10.55 4.48
C VAL A 114 2.73 -11.54 4.73
N THR A 115 2.70 -12.09 5.94
CA THR A 115 1.64 -12.97 6.39
C THR A 115 0.79 -12.25 7.43
N TRP A 116 -0.51 -12.22 7.22
CA TRP A 116 -1.48 -11.73 8.20
C TRP A 116 -2.57 -12.80 8.38
N GLU A 117 -2.62 -13.41 9.56
CA GLU A 117 -3.52 -14.55 9.83
C GLU A 117 -3.37 -15.66 8.78
N ALA A 118 -4.44 -16.01 8.06
CA ALA A 118 -4.44 -16.98 6.97
C ALA A 118 -4.07 -16.38 5.60
N TYR A 119 -3.85 -15.06 5.52
CA TYR A 119 -3.57 -14.35 4.28
C TYR A 119 -2.06 -14.24 4.04
N ARG A 120 -1.64 -14.63 2.85
CA ARG A 120 -0.32 -14.29 2.31
C ARG A 120 -0.50 -13.13 1.34
N ILE A 121 0.19 -12.02 1.58
CA ILE A 121 -0.02 -10.77 0.85
C ILE A 121 1.30 -10.38 0.19
N ALA A 122 1.30 -10.26 -1.13
CA ALA A 122 2.40 -9.67 -1.87
C ALA A 122 2.22 -8.16 -1.92
N LEU A 123 3.23 -7.42 -1.47
CA LEU A 123 3.29 -5.97 -1.46
C LEU A 123 4.39 -5.50 -2.40
N GLU A 124 4.10 -4.42 -3.11
CA GLU A 124 4.99 -3.76 -4.05
C GLU A 124 4.99 -2.26 -3.79
N ARG A 125 6.17 -1.66 -3.82
CA ARG A 125 6.34 -0.22 -3.66
C ARG A 125 6.57 0.46 -4.99
N TYR A 126 5.90 1.59 -5.16
CA TYR A 126 6.01 2.45 -6.33
C TYR A 126 6.18 3.91 -5.93
N ASP A 127 7.07 4.12 -4.96
CA ASP A 127 7.32 5.43 -4.36
C ASP A 127 7.74 6.45 -5.43
N THR A 128 7.20 7.66 -5.30
CA THR A 128 7.49 8.81 -6.16
C THR A 128 8.18 9.90 -5.35
N ASP A 129 8.55 11.02 -5.97
CA ASP A 129 9.12 12.17 -5.26
C ASP A 129 8.11 12.82 -4.30
N ASP A 130 6.81 12.64 -4.54
CA ASP A 130 5.75 13.30 -3.78
C ASP A 130 5.00 12.34 -2.84
N TYR A 131 5.01 11.04 -3.12
CA TYR A 131 4.20 10.04 -2.41
C TYR A 131 4.93 8.74 -2.13
N TRP A 132 4.68 8.17 -0.95
CA TRP A 132 4.85 6.74 -0.68
C TRP A 132 3.65 6.01 -1.28
N LEU A 133 3.88 4.99 -2.10
CA LEU A 133 2.80 4.27 -2.80
C LEU A 133 3.00 2.78 -2.65
N ALA A 134 2.01 2.10 -2.09
CA ALA A 134 1.98 0.66 -1.96
C ALA A 134 0.84 0.07 -2.79
N PHE A 135 1.14 -1.00 -3.51
CA PHE A 135 0.18 -1.88 -4.15
C PHE A 135 0.27 -3.25 -3.49
N GLY A 136 -0.86 -3.90 -3.27
CA GLY A 136 -0.88 -5.24 -2.72
C GLY A 136 -1.92 -6.13 -3.35
N ARG A 137 -1.65 -7.43 -3.25
CA ARG A 137 -2.54 -8.49 -3.69
C ARG A 137 -2.50 -9.67 -2.74
N LEU A 138 -3.65 -10.31 -2.54
CA LEU A 138 -3.67 -11.63 -1.93
C LEU A 138 -2.91 -12.57 -2.85
N ALA A 139 -1.84 -13.19 -2.36
CA ALA A 139 -1.23 -14.30 -3.06
C ALA A 139 -2.32 -15.37 -3.20
N LEU A 140 -2.48 -15.93 -4.40
CA LEU A 140 -3.28 -17.13 -4.54
C LEU A 140 -2.68 -18.15 -3.57
N THR A 141 -3.46 -18.61 -2.61
CA THR A 141 -3.14 -19.86 -1.93
C THR A 141 -2.97 -20.86 -3.07
N GLU A 142 -1.76 -21.40 -3.23
CA GLU A 142 -1.55 -22.61 -4.01
C GLU A 142 -2.40 -23.67 -3.32
N ASN A 143 -3.66 -23.77 -3.73
CA ASN A 143 -4.63 -24.64 -3.12
C ASN A 143 -4.59 -25.97 -3.85
N SER A 144 -4.29 -26.99 -3.05
CA SER A 144 -4.67 -28.40 -3.15
C SER A 144 -3.67 -29.32 -3.83
#